data_AF-A0A7C7FPG0-F1
#
_entry.id   AF-A0A7C7FPG0-F1
#
_cell.length_a   1.000
_cell.length_b   1.000
_cell.length_c   1.000
_cell.angle_alpha   90.00
_cell.angle_beta   90.00
_cell.angle_gamma   90.00
#
_symmetry.space_group_name_H-M   'P 1'
#
loop_
_entity.id
_entity.type
_entity.pdbx_description
1 polymer ?
#
loop_
_entity_poly.entity_id
_entity_poly.type
_entity_poly.pdbx_seq_one_letter_code
_entity_poly.pdbx_strand_id
1 'polypeptide(L)'
;MTFFAPKLDIVGDTPYGKRIIANVDGGHFDGPNIKGTVQPPAADWLLIRADNSVQLAVRVSLVTDDNTLIYMSYQGLRAGQQSVLDRLAAGEDVDPREYYMRTICKFETADGKYDWLNQLLAAGTG
;
A
#
# COMPACT_ATOMS: atom_id res chain seq x y z
N MET A 1 5.30 -4.88 6.89
CA MET A 1 5.48 -3.45 6.55
C MET A 1 4.25 -2.70 7.03
N THR A 2 4.44 -1.51 7.57
CA THR A 2 3.38 -0.65 8.11
C THR A 2 3.44 0.71 7.43
N PHE A 3 2.28 1.30 7.16
CA PHE A 3 2.16 2.67 6.64
C PHE A 3 1.41 3.54 7.63
N PHE A 4 1.81 4.80 7.72
CA PHE A 4 1.10 5.83 8.46
C PHE A 4 0.47 6.77 7.44
N ALA A 5 -0.85 6.92 7.50
CA ALA A 5 -1.62 7.72 6.56
C ALA A 5 -2.64 8.60 7.30
N PRO A 6 -2.19 9.66 8.01
CA PRO A 6 -3.07 10.45 8.87
C PRO A 6 -4.02 11.36 8.09
N LYS A 7 -3.78 11.58 6.79
CA LYS A 7 -4.56 12.49 5.95
C LYS A 7 -5.18 11.77 4.77
N LEU A 8 -6.51 11.85 4.69
CA LEU A 8 -7.29 11.42 3.54
C LEU A 8 -7.80 12.64 2.78
N ASP A 9 -7.45 12.76 1.50
CA ASP A 9 -8.08 13.71 0.59
C ASP A 9 -9.20 13.00 -0.18
N ILE A 10 -10.43 13.44 0.03
CA ILE A 10 -11.61 12.87 -0.61
C ILE A 10 -11.84 13.58 -1.94
N VAL A 11 -11.56 12.89 -3.05
CA VAL A 11 -11.94 13.37 -4.39
C VAL A 11 -13.45 13.19 -4.59
N GLY A 12 -14.02 12.13 -4.03
CA GLY A 12 -15.45 11.85 -4.08
C GLY A 12 -15.83 10.93 -5.24
N ASP A 13 -17.09 10.98 -5.64
CA ASP A 13 -17.63 10.10 -6.68
C ASP A 13 -17.13 10.52 -8.07
N THR A 14 -16.58 9.56 -8.81
CA THR A 14 -16.08 9.72 -10.17
C THR A 14 -16.76 8.69 -11.08
N PRO A 15 -16.65 8.81 -12.42
CA PRO A 15 -17.18 7.79 -13.34
C PRO A 15 -16.65 6.36 -13.10
N TYR A 16 -15.55 6.21 -12.35
CA TYR A 16 -14.92 4.92 -12.05
C TYR A 16 -15.21 4.40 -10.64
N GLY A 17 -15.91 5.18 -9.80
CA GLY A 17 -16.14 4.91 -8.38
C GLY A 17 -15.66 6.05 -7.48
N LYS A 18 -15.72 5.85 -6.16
CA LYS A 18 -15.30 6.85 -5.18
C LYS A 18 -13.79 6.85 -5.03
N ARG A 19 -13.17 8.00 -5.32
CA ARG A 19 -11.73 8.21 -5.27
C ARG A 19 -11.32 8.85 -3.94
N ILE A 20 -10.34 8.25 -3.28
CA ILE A 20 -9.71 8.76 -2.06
C ILE A 20 -8.19 8.71 -2.26
N ILE A 21 -7.49 9.74 -1.79
CA ILE A 21 -6.02 9.75 -1.75
C ILE A 21 -5.62 9.67 -0.28
N ALA A 22 -5.07 8.53 0.13
CA ALA A 22 -4.48 8.36 1.45
C ALA A 22 -3.02 8.82 1.39
N ASN A 23 -2.73 9.97 1.99
CA ASN A 23 -1.38 10.51 2.02
C ASN A 23 -0.58 9.76 3.07
N VAL A 24 0.48 9.07 2.64
CA VAL A 24 1.36 8.32 3.51
C VAL A 24 2.50 9.24 3.94
N ASP A 25 2.62 9.48 5.24
CA ASP A 25 3.67 10.35 5.80
C ASP A 25 4.85 9.57 6.40
N GLY A 26 4.68 8.26 6.56
CA GLY A 26 5.73 7.41 7.10
C GLY A 26 5.36 5.93 7.11
N GLY A 27 6.24 5.14 7.72
CA GLY A 27 6.06 3.71 7.81
C GLY A 27 7.37 2.99 8.11
N HIS A 28 7.28 1.68 8.32
CA HIS A 28 8.43 0.83 8.62
C HIS A 28 8.33 -0.48 7.83
N PHE A 29 9.49 -0.99 7.40
CA PHE A 29 9.62 -2.33 6.83
C PHE A 29 10.81 -3.05 7.47
N ASP A 30 10.65 -4.35 7.65
CA ASP A 30 11.66 -5.24 8.23
C ASP A 30 11.56 -6.59 7.51
N GLY A 31 12.70 -7.14 7.15
CA GLY A 31 12.87 -8.42 6.50
C GLY A 31 14.34 -8.88 6.58
N PRO A 32 14.63 -10.16 6.26
CA PRO A 32 15.94 -10.77 6.53
C PRO A 32 17.14 -10.03 5.94
N ASN A 33 16.97 -9.38 4.79
CA ASN A 33 18.03 -8.68 4.05
C ASN A 33 17.73 -7.20 3.79
N ILE A 34 16.66 -6.66 4.39
CA ILE A 34 16.18 -5.31 4.10
C ILE A 34 15.34 -4.78 5.26
N LYS A 35 15.71 -3.62 5.79
CA LYS A 35 14.94 -2.93 6.82
C LYS A 35 15.07 -1.42 6.66
N GLY A 36 14.10 -0.66 7.14
CA GLY A 36 14.10 0.79 6.99
C GLY A 36 12.74 1.44 7.17
N THR A 37 12.59 2.62 6.58
CA THR A 37 11.42 3.50 6.75
C THR A 37 10.79 3.90 5.42
N VAL A 38 9.49 4.16 5.45
CA VAL A 38 8.79 4.80 4.32
C VAL A 38 8.91 6.30 4.50
N GLN A 39 9.27 7.03 3.44
CA GLN A 39 9.42 8.49 3.46
C GLN A 39 8.52 9.15 2.41
N PRO A 40 7.99 10.35 2.66
CA PRO A 40 7.34 11.17 1.64
C PRO A 40 8.31 11.51 0.50
N PRO A 41 7.83 11.67 -0.74
CA PRO A 41 6.43 11.56 -1.16
C PRO A 41 5.93 10.10 -1.20
N ALA A 42 4.73 9.88 -0.67
CA ALA A 42 4.09 8.57 -0.63
C ALA A 42 2.56 8.70 -0.54
N ALA A 43 1.81 7.88 -1.27
CA ALA A 43 0.34 7.85 -1.18
C ALA A 43 -0.27 6.57 -1.78
N ASP A 44 -1.49 6.27 -1.34
CA ASP A 44 -2.40 5.31 -1.97
C ASP A 44 -3.57 6.05 -2.65
N TRP A 45 -3.72 5.84 -3.96
CA TRP A 45 -4.89 6.27 -4.71
C TRP A 45 -5.94 5.16 -4.68
N LEU A 46 -6.71 5.15 -3.59
CA LEU A 46 -7.80 4.21 -3.37
C LEU A 46 -8.96 4.48 -4.34
N LEU A 47 -9.52 3.41 -4.92
CA LEU A 47 -10.78 3.46 -5.68
C LEU A 47 -11.77 2.48 -5.06
N ILE A 48 -12.80 3.00 -4.41
CA ILE A 48 -13.95 2.20 -3.99
C ILE A 48 -14.84 2.02 -5.24
N ARG A 49 -14.96 0.77 -5.69
CA ARG A 49 -15.72 0.37 -6.87
C ARG A 49 -17.23 0.27 -6.55
N ALA A 50 -18.03 0.06 -7.59
CA ALA A 50 -19.48 -0.15 -7.46
C ALA A 50 -19.86 -1.40 -6.65
N ASP A 51 -18.99 -2.40 -6.57
CA ASP A 51 -19.16 -3.62 -5.76
C ASP A 51 -18.58 -3.46 -4.34
N ASN A 52 -18.26 -2.24 -3.93
CA ASN A 52 -17.60 -1.86 -2.67
C ASN A 52 -16.19 -2.44 -2.46
N SER A 53 -15.64 -3.20 -3.41
CA SER A 53 -14.23 -3.56 -3.36
C SER A 53 -13.34 -2.32 -3.56
N VAL A 54 -12.14 -2.37 -2.99
CA VAL A 54 -11.20 -1.25 -2.99
C VAL A 54 -9.99 -1.61 -3.83
N GLN A 55 -9.77 -0.88 -4.93
CA GLN A 55 -8.48 -0.93 -5.63
C GLN A 55 -7.46 -0.09 -4.89
N LEU A 56 -6.27 -0.65 -4.73
CA LEU A 56 -5.10 0.05 -4.24
C LEU A 56 -4.21 0.42 -5.43
N ALA A 57 -3.64 1.61 -5.39
CA ALA A 57 -2.65 2.05 -6.37
C ALA A 57 -1.64 2.94 -5.65
N VAL A 58 -0.53 2.33 -5.24
CA VAL A 58 0.39 2.91 -4.27
C VAL A 58 1.74 3.19 -4.90
N ARG A 59 2.33 4.31 -4.48
CA ARG A 59 3.71 4.70 -4.78
C ARG A 59 4.34 5.25 -3.52
N VAL A 60 5.50 4.73 -3.15
CA VAL A 60 6.23 5.15 -1.96
C VAL A 60 7.73 5.15 -2.18
N SER A 61 8.42 5.94 -1.37
CA SER A 61 9.88 5.88 -1.21
C SER A 61 10.21 5.05 0.02
N LEU A 62 11.02 4.01 -0.16
CA LEU A 62 11.60 3.23 0.92
C LEU A 62 13.04 3.68 1.13
N VAL A 63 13.41 3.99 2.36
CA VAL A 63 14.77 4.35 2.75
C VAL A 63 15.28 3.31 3.73
N THR A 64 16.27 2.54 3.31
CA THR A 64 16.88 1.50 4.15
C THR A 64 17.73 2.11 5.27
N ASP A 65 18.05 1.31 6.28
CA ASP A 65 18.90 1.73 7.41
C ASP A 65 20.35 2.05 7.01
N ASP A 66 20.80 1.54 5.86
CA ASP A 66 22.07 1.90 5.23
C ASP A 66 21.94 2.99 4.16
N ASN A 67 20.85 3.76 4.18
CA ASN A 67 20.58 4.94 3.35
C ASN A 67 20.42 4.68 1.84
N THR A 68 20.00 3.47 1.44
CA THR A 68 19.56 3.22 0.06
C THR A 68 18.14 3.70 -0.15
N LEU A 69 17.92 4.44 -1.23
CA LEU A 69 16.59 4.80 -1.72
C LEU A 69 16.07 3.72 -2.69
N ILE A 70 14.86 3.24 -2.42
CA ILE A 70 14.15 2.29 -3.28
C ILE A 70 12.77 2.87 -3.58
N TYR A 71 12.46 3.04 -4.86
CA TYR A 71 11.09 3.32 -5.30
C TYR A 71 10.30 2.02 -5.26
N MET A 72 9.14 2.03 -4.59
CA MET A 72 8.20 0.92 -4.64
C MET A 72 6.86 1.40 -5.17
N SER A 73 6.30 0.64 -6.12
CA SER A 73 4.91 0.78 -6.53
C SER A 73 4.18 -0.54 -6.37
N TYR A 74 2.91 -0.48 -5.97
CA TYR A 74 2.08 -1.67 -5.96
C TYR A 74 0.63 -1.37 -6.31
N GLN A 75 -0.02 -2.37 -6.86
CA GLN A 75 -1.46 -2.37 -7.10
C GLN A 75 -2.08 -3.55 -6.37
N GLY A 76 -3.33 -3.40 -5.97
CA GLY A 76 -4.02 -4.49 -5.28
C GLY A 76 -5.53 -4.35 -5.28
N LEU A 77 -6.16 -5.35 -4.69
CA LEU A 77 -7.59 -5.41 -4.48
C LEU A 77 -7.87 -5.85 -3.05
N ARG A 78 -8.71 -5.10 -2.36
CA ARG A 78 -9.36 -5.51 -1.13
C ARG A 78 -10.85 -5.75 -1.39
N ALA A 79 -11.37 -6.90 -1.01
CA ALA A 79 -12.76 -7.30 -1.23
C ALA A 79 -13.26 -8.19 -0.09
N GLY A 80 -14.55 -8.17 0.19
CA GLY A 80 -15.15 -8.94 1.28
C GLY A 80 -16.63 -8.64 1.41
N GLN A 81 -17.27 -9.24 2.42
CA GLN A 81 -18.64 -8.87 2.79
C GLN A 81 -18.68 -7.41 3.23
N GLN A 82 -19.78 -6.70 2.94
CA GLN A 82 -19.90 -5.27 3.24
C GLN A 82 -19.64 -4.96 4.72
N SER A 83 -20.20 -5.78 5.62
CA SER A 83 -20.01 -5.64 7.07
C SER A 83 -18.53 -5.72 7.49
N VAL A 84 -17.71 -6.52 6.80
CA VAL A 84 -16.28 -6.63 7.07
C VAL A 84 -15.53 -5.39 6.55
N LEU A 85 -15.90 -4.91 5.36
CA LEU A 85 -15.32 -3.71 4.77
C LEU A 85 -15.67 -2.43 5.55
N ASP A 86 -16.87 -2.34 6.11
CA ASP A 86 -17.30 -1.22 6.95
C ASP A 86 -16.49 -1.15 8.25
N ARG A 87 -16.26 -2.29 8.92
CA ARG A 87 -15.40 -2.39 10.11
C ARG A 87 -13.97 -1.95 9.81
N LEU A 88 -13.42 -2.40 8.67
CA LEU A 88 -12.11 -1.95 8.19
C LEU A 88 -12.07 -0.43 7.94
N ALA A 89 -13.11 0.15 7.35
CA ALA A 89 -13.21 1.58 7.11
C ALA A 89 -13.34 2.40 8.41
N ALA A 90 -13.94 1.81 9.45
CA ALA A 90 -14.02 2.38 10.79
C ALA A 90 -12.71 2.28 11.58
N GLY A 91 -11.70 1.58 11.06
CA GLY A 91 -10.41 1.38 11.74
C GLY A 91 -10.46 0.32 12.83
N GLU A 92 -11.45 -0.58 12.81
CA GLU A 92 -11.50 -1.72 13.71
C GLU A 92 -10.41 -2.74 13.39
N ASP A 93 -10.02 -3.52 14.41
CA ASP A 93 -9.21 -4.72 14.21
C ASP A 93 -10.08 -5.83 13.60
N VAL A 94 -9.72 -6.26 12.39
CA VAL A 94 -10.47 -7.24 11.60
C VAL A 94 -9.49 -8.33 11.17
N ASP A 95 -9.86 -9.59 11.41
CA ASP A 95 -9.01 -10.72 11.04
C ASP A 95 -8.79 -10.73 9.52
N PRO A 96 -7.53 -10.72 9.03
CA PRO A 96 -7.22 -10.76 7.59
C PRO A 96 -7.78 -11.97 6.84
N ARG A 97 -8.28 -12.99 7.54
CA ARG A 97 -8.99 -14.14 6.95
C ARG A 97 -10.45 -13.85 6.63
N GLU A 98 -11.04 -12.79 7.19
CA GLU A 98 -12.43 -12.37 6.94
C GLU A 98 -12.59 -11.63 5.59
N TYR A 99 -11.49 -11.17 4.99
CA TYR A 99 -11.50 -10.46 3.72
C TYR A 99 -10.36 -10.92 2.79
N TYR A 100 -10.52 -10.63 1.50
CA TYR A 100 -9.47 -10.77 0.52
C TYR A 100 -8.69 -9.46 0.43
N MET A 101 -7.37 -9.53 0.55
CA MET A 101 -6.48 -8.43 0.20
C MET A 101 -5.17 -8.95 -0.38
N ARG A 102 -4.91 -8.64 -1.65
CA ARG A 102 -3.68 -9.02 -2.34
C ARG A 102 -3.11 -7.86 -3.13
N THR A 103 -1.80 -7.71 -3.10
CA THR A 103 -1.06 -6.71 -3.88
C THR A 103 0.04 -7.36 -4.69
N ILE A 104 0.45 -6.71 -5.78
CA ILE A 104 1.67 -7.02 -6.52
C ILE A 104 2.56 -5.79 -6.48
N CYS A 105 3.77 -5.96 -5.97
CA CYS A 105 4.76 -4.90 -5.80
C CYS A 105 5.87 -5.02 -6.85
N LYS A 106 6.33 -3.86 -7.28
CA LYS A 106 7.51 -3.64 -8.12
C LYS A 106 8.44 -2.67 -7.42
N PHE A 107 9.73 -2.82 -7.67
CA PHE A 107 10.78 -2.04 -7.05
C PHE A 107 11.73 -1.49 -8.12
N GLU A 108 12.28 -0.32 -7.84
CA GLU A 108 13.35 0.28 -8.63
C GLU A 108 14.39 0.88 -7.67
N THR A 109 15.66 0.55 -7.87
CA THR A 109 16.78 1.14 -7.14
C THR A 109 18.05 1.12 -7.98
N ALA A 110 18.94 2.09 -7.73
CA ALA A 110 20.24 2.20 -8.41
C ALA A 110 21.39 1.59 -7.60
N ASP A 111 21.14 1.16 -6.36
CA ASP A 111 22.17 0.56 -5.52
C ASP A 111 22.31 -0.94 -5.81
N GLY A 112 23.51 -1.34 -6.26
CA GLY A 112 23.81 -2.72 -6.65
C GLY A 112 23.63 -3.74 -5.52
N LYS A 113 23.68 -3.31 -4.25
CA LYS A 113 23.36 -4.19 -3.10
C LYS A 113 21.93 -4.73 -3.17
N TYR A 114 21.02 -3.97 -3.76
CA TYR A 114 19.59 -4.25 -3.82
C TYR A 114 19.08 -4.59 -5.23
N ASP A 115 19.97 -4.87 -6.18
CA ASP A 115 19.63 -5.20 -7.58
C ASP A 115 18.65 -6.37 -7.72
N TRP A 116 18.62 -7.29 -6.76
CA TRP A 116 17.69 -8.41 -6.73
C TRP A 116 16.22 -7.94 -6.69
N LEU A 117 15.93 -6.75 -6.15
CA LEU A 117 14.59 -6.16 -6.14
C LEU A 117 14.13 -5.74 -7.53
N ASN A 118 15.05 -5.29 -8.38
CA ASN A 118 14.76 -4.84 -9.75
C ASN A 118 14.32 -6.02 -10.65
N GLN A 119 14.56 -7.27 -10.23
CA GLN A 119 14.38 -8.49 -11.03
C GLN A 119 13.25 -9.39 -10.50
N LEU A 120 12.36 -8.90 -9.64
CA LEU A 120 11.26 -9.69 -9.10
C LEU A 120 9.93 -8.95 -9.06
N LEU A 121 8.86 -9.74 -8.99
CA LEU A 121 7.56 -9.30 -8.52
C LEU A 121 7.34 -9.89 -7.13
N ALA A 122 6.93 -9.04 -6.18
CA ALA A 122 6.53 -9.50 -4.86
C ALA A 122 5.00 -9.49 -4.74
N ALA A 123 4.45 -10.48 -4.04
CA ALA A 123 3.04 -10.49 -3.67
C ALA A 123 2.91 -10.06 -2.20
N GLY A 124 1.96 -9.17 -1.91
CA GLY A 124 1.62 -8.76 -0.56
C GLY A 124 0.27 -9.31 -0.11
N THR A 125 0.17 -9.60 1.18
CA THR A 125 -1.08 -9.89 1.91
C THR A 125 -1.16 -8.94 3.10
N GLY A 126 -2.36 -8.56 3.49
CA GLY A 126 -2.59 -7.64 4.62
C GLY A 126 -3.99 -7.77 5.13
#